data_AF-A0A8E1WKM0-F1
#
_entry.id   AF-A0A8E1WKM0-F1
#
_cell.length_a   1.000
_cell.length_b   1.000
_cell.length_c   1.000
_cell.angle_alpha   90.00
_cell.angle_beta   90.00
_cell.angle_gamma   90.00
#
_symmetry.space_group_name_H-M   'P 1'
#
loop_
_entity.id
_entity.type
_entity.pdbx_description
1 polymer ?
#
loop_
_entity_poly.entity_id
_entity_poly.type
_entity_poly.pdbx_seq_one_letter_code
_entity_poly.pdbx_strand_id
1 'polypeptide(L)' 'MSAWFRYERRFGRWCPVVYHEGKPGVPKGEEEMFTAAVHVPADCINARGEPMFGRLQAKFPPPKSAV' A
#
# COMPACT_ATOMS: atom_id res chain seq x y z
N MET A 1 6.48 -14.32 -5.79
CA MET A 1 5.50 -13.85 -4.78
C MET A 1 4.70 -12.72 -5.39
N SER A 2 3.37 -12.76 -5.33
CA SER A 2 2.52 -11.63 -5.69
C SER A 2 2.20 -10.88 -4.40
N ALA A 3 2.76 -9.69 -4.22
CA ALA A 3 2.41 -8.81 -3.10
C ALA A 3 1.60 -7.62 -3.61
N TRP A 4 0.78 -7.06 -2.74
CA TRP A 4 -0.05 -5.89 -3.02
C TRP A 4 0.26 -4.78 -2.04
N PHE A 5 0.27 -3.55 -2.53
CA PHE A 5 0.55 -2.35 -1.75
C PHE A 5 -0.67 -1.44 -1.76
N ARG A 6 -0.98 -0.83 -0.60
CA ARG A 6 -1.91 0.29 -0.48
C ARG A 6 -1.57 1.15 0.73
N TYR A 7 -2.16 2.33 0.80
CA TYR A 7 -2.22 3.09 2.05
C TYR A 7 -3.54 2.84 2.76
N GLU A 8 -3.46 2.83 4.09
CA GLU A 8 -4.60 2.73 4.99
C GLU A 8 -4.57 3.88 5.97
N ARG A 9 -5.74 4.45 6.27
CA ARG A 9 -5.85 5.54 7.22
C ARG A 9 -5.90 4.96 8.64
N ARG A 10 -4.84 5.17 9.41
CA ARG A 10 -4.76 4.75 10.82
C ARG A 10 -4.43 5.97 11.68
N PHE A 11 -5.24 6.21 12.71
CA PHE A 11 -5.08 7.36 13.61
C PHE A 11 -4.92 8.71 12.87
N GLY A 12 -5.71 8.91 11.80
CA GLY A 12 -5.70 10.13 11.00
C GLY A 12 -4.51 10.28 10.04
N ARG A 13 -3.64 9.27 9.89
CA ARG A 13 -2.48 9.29 9.00
C ARG A 13 -2.56 8.17 7.96
N TRP A 14 -2.03 8.40 6.77
CA TRP A 14 -1.86 7.36 5.76
C TRP A 14 -0.65 6.49 6.09
N CYS A 15 -0.90 5.23 6.42
CA CYS A 15 0.10 4.23 6.71
C CYS A 15 0.27 3.30 5.49
N PRO A 16 1.49 3.10 4.99
CA PRO A 16 1.74 2.15 3.92
C PRO A 16 1.61 0.71 4.42
N VAL A 17 0.93 -0.15 3.67
CA VAL A 17 0.70 -1.56 4.03
C VAL A 17 0.94 -2.46 2.82
N VAL A 18 1.52 -3.64 3.07
CA VAL A 18 1.79 -4.67 2.08
C VAL A 18 1.07 -5.96 2.46
N TYR A 19 0.42 -6.58 1.48
CA TYR A 19 -0.31 -7.84 1.60
C TYR A 19 0.37 -8.92 0.77
N HIS A 20 0.66 -10.07 1.37
CA HIS A 20 1.38 -11.19 0.72
C HIS A 20 0.46 -12.30 0.20
N GLU A 21 -0.80 -12.35 0.65
CA GLU A 21 -1.72 -13.48 0.42
C GLU A 21 -2.82 -13.18 -0.62
N GLY A 22 -2.81 -12.01 -1.25
CA GLY A 22 -3.78 -11.64 -2.27
C GLY A 22 -4.09 -10.15 -2.31
N LYS A 23 -4.92 -9.74 -3.27
CA LYS A 23 -5.40 -8.36 -3.35
C LYS A 23 -6.34 -8.10 -2.16
N PRO A 24 -6.05 -7.12 -1.29
CA PRO A 24 -6.94 -6.84 -0.18
C PRO A 24 -8.25 -6.25 -0.69
N GLY A 25 -9.35 -6.71 -0.10
CA GLY A 25 -10.66 -6.10 -0.27
C GLY A 25 -10.78 -4.77 0.49
N VAL A 26 -11.79 -3.99 0.14
CA VAL A 26 -12.19 -2.80 0.89
C VAL A 26 -13.57 -3.10 1.48
N PRO A 27 -13.74 -3.05 2.81
CA PRO A 27 -15.06 -3.18 3.43
C PRO A 27 -15.99 -2.08 2.94
N LYS A 28 -17.26 -2.43 2.74
CA LYS A 28 -18.28 -1.47 2.27
C LYS A 28 -18.48 -0.38 3.34
N GLY A 29 -18.42 0.89 2.91
CA GLY A 29 -18.57 2.04 3.81
C GLY A 29 -17.26 2.50 4.46
N GLU A 30 -16.13 1.84 4.17
CA GLU A 30 -14.80 2.25 4.64
C GLU A 30 -13.88 2.68 3.48
N GLU A 31 -14.43 2.98 2.30
CA GLU A 31 -13.66 3.28 1.10
C GLU A 31 -12.72 4.47 1.28
N GLU A 32 -13.07 5.45 2.13
CA GLU A 32 -12.22 6.60 2.47
C GLU A 32 -10.99 6.23 3.32
N MET A 33 -10.99 5.04 3.94
CA MET A 33 -9.91 4.57 4.81
C MET A 33 -8.82 3.86 4.03
N PHE A 34 -8.99 3.60 2.73
CA PHE A 34 -8.04 2.83 1.93
C PHE A 34 -7.80 3.47 0.57
N THR A 35 -6.56 3.42 0.08
CA THR A 35 -6.30 3.67 -1.34
C THR A 35 -6.54 2.40 -2.15
N ALA A 36 -6.62 2.58 -3.47
CA ALA A 36 -6.60 1.45 -4.39
C ALA A 36 -5.36 0.56 -4.14
N ALA A 37 -5.57 -0.76 -4.12
CA ALA A 37 -4.49 -1.72 -4.02
C ALA A 37 -3.80 -1.90 -5.37
N VAL A 38 -2.47 -1.76 -5.38
CA VAL A 38 -1.62 -1.95 -6.56
C VAL A 38 -0.72 -3.16 -6.38
N HIS A 39 -0.39 -3.85 -7.46
CA HIS A 39 0.63 -4.90 -7.41
C HIS A 39 1.98 -4.28 -7.06
N VAL A 40 2.72 -4.92 -6.15
CA VAL A 40 4.10 -4.53 -5.81
C VAL A 40 4.98 -4.74 -7.05
N PRO A 41 5.56 -3.66 -7.62
CA PRO A 41 6.44 -3.77 -8.78
C PRO A 41 7.74 -4.51 -8.44
N ALA A 42 8.32 -5.22 -9.42
CA ALA A 42 9.57 -5.96 -9.22
C ALA A 42 10.75 -5.08 -8.82
N ASP A 43 10.81 -3.84 -9.29
CA ASP A 43 11.84 -2.85 -8.90
C ASP A 43 11.71 -2.38 -7.44
N CYS A 44 10.60 -2.71 -6.78
CA CYS A 44 10.35 -2.43 -5.37
C CYS A 44 10.59 -3.65 -4.45
N ILE A 45 11.14 -4.75 -4.97
CA ILE A 45 11.41 -5.97 -4.21
C ILE A 45 12.94 -6.12 -4.02
N ASN A 46 13.39 -6.48 -2.81
CA ASN A 46 14.81 -6.67 -2.51
C ASN A 46 15.29 -8.07 -2.97
N ALA A 47 16.59 -8.34 -2.82
CA ALA A 47 17.18 -9.64 -3.20
C ALA A 47 16.64 -10.84 -2.39
N ARG A 48 15.97 -10.60 -1.25
CA ARG A 48 15.33 -11.63 -0.42
C ARG A 48 13.86 -11.86 -0.79
N GLY A 49 13.34 -11.15 -1.79
CA GLY A 49 11.93 -11.24 -2.18
C GLY A 49 10.98 -10.38 -1.33
N GLU A 50 11.52 -9.48 -0.49
CA GLU A 50 10.72 -8.64 0.41
C GLU A 50 10.44 -7.25 -0.21
N PRO A 51 9.21 -6.74 -0.10
CA PRO A 51 8.88 -5.39 -0.57
C PRO A 51 9.60 -4.28 0.23
N MET A 52 10.14 -3.31 -0.49
CA MET A 52 10.86 -2.17 0.07
C MET A 52 9.95 -0.95 0.15
N PHE A 53 9.50 -0.63 1.38
CA PHE A 53 8.61 0.51 1.63
C PHE A 53 9.16 1.85 1.13
N GLY A 54 10.47 2.11 1.21
CA GLY A 54 11.05 3.36 0.70
C GLY A 54 10.83 3.54 -0.81
N ARG A 55 11.02 2.48 -1.61
CA ARG A 55 10.78 2.53 -3.07
C ARG A 55 9.30 2.60 -3.39
N LEU A 56 8.47 1.88 -2.66
CA LEU A 56 7.01 1.92 -2.81
C LEU A 56 6.45 3.32 -2.56
N GLN A 57 6.84 3.96 -1.46
CA GLN A 57 6.36 5.31 -1.12
C GLN A 57 6.91 6.39 -2.08
N ALA A 58 8.11 6.20 -2.64
CA ALA A 58 8.63 7.10 -3.68
C ALA A 58 7.85 6.99 -4.99
N LYS A 59 7.41 5.77 -5.36
CA LYS A 59 6.67 5.50 -6.60
C LYS A 59 5.18 5.79 -6.49
N PHE A 60 4.61 5.52 -5.32
CA PHE A 60 3.21 5.71 -4.99
C PHE A 60 3.14 6.59 -3.74
N PRO A 61 3.13 7.93 -3.88
CA PRO A 61 3.06 8.81 -2.73
C PRO A 61 1.70 8.69 -2.01
N PRO A 62 1.65 8.94 -0.68
CA PRO A 62 0.39 8.93 0.06
C PRO A 62 -0.52 10.05 -0.47
N PRO A 63 -1.86 9.88 -0.40
CA PRO A 63 -2.76 10.98 -0.66
C PRO A 63 -2.43 12.15 0.26
N LYS A 64 -2.48 13.37 -0.26
CA LYS A 64 -2.36 14.56 0.59
C LYS A 64 -3.50 14.48 1.60
N SER A 65 -3.19 14.41 2.89
CA SER A 65 -4.19 14.68 3.91
C SER A 65 -4.77 16.06 3.59
N ALA A 66 -6.07 16.13 3.32
CA ALA A 66 -6.74 17.43 3.25
C ALA A 66 -6.41 18.14 4.56
N VAL A 67 -5.68 19.26 4.45
CA VAL A 67 -5.41 20.18 5.55
C VAL A 67 -6.67 20.97 5.79
#